data_AF-A0A831U998-F1
#
_entry.id   AF-A0A831U998-F1
#
_cell.length_a   1.000
_cell.length_b   1.000
_cell.length_c   1.000
_cell.angle_alpha   90.00
_cell.angle_beta   90.00
_cell.angle_gamma   90.00
#
_symmetry.space_group_name_H-M   'P 1'
#
loop_
_entity.id
_entity.type
_entity.pdbx_description
1 polymer ?
#
loop_
_entity_poly.entity_id
_entity_poly.type
_entity_poly.pdbx_seq_one_letter_code
_entity_poly.pdbx_strand_id
1 'polypeptide(L)'
;MRKALALLFLGLVALGQEVVVYPGFAEVKEPVVLPPSTWVYLAGERLARIPQGSLRLLGVEEAERVYQGGAVLFRYRGEGQAVLRYLYTGLSGEVFYTLEGGPLSPMRLTAWARLRLEGEALEAKRLTLLAGEASLLEARAPQAALRALGEASPGSPFGLFRYELPGRKLLPGTTEIPFLQAAVAPERLLRYQAPFRTDRLLPVERGYRFPAPFPLAPGTLEVTEAGFFLGQAPMPPTPEGERTEVWLGRDL
;
A
#
# COMPACT_ATOMS: atom_id res chain seq x y z
N MET A 1 -27.74 32.57 35.58
CA MET A 1 -27.19 33.31 34.42
C MET A 1 -26.55 32.30 33.47
N ARG A 2 -26.76 32.51 32.17
CA ARG A 2 -26.72 31.49 31.11
C ARG A 2 -25.31 30.92 30.88
N LYS A 3 -25.28 29.59 30.73
CA LYS A 3 -24.13 28.78 30.27
C LYS A 3 -23.70 29.28 28.88
N ALA A 4 -22.53 29.90 28.79
CA ALA A 4 -21.85 30.11 27.52
C ALA A 4 -21.03 28.86 27.23
N LEU A 5 -21.68 27.88 26.59
CA LEU A 5 -21.04 26.69 26.07
C LEU A 5 -20.27 27.13 24.81
N ALA A 6 -18.96 27.37 24.96
CA ALA A 6 -18.07 27.66 23.84
C ALA A 6 -17.87 26.37 23.03
N LEU A 7 -18.82 26.07 22.15
CA LEU A 7 -18.76 24.99 21.16
C LEU A 7 -18.41 25.61 19.81
N LEU A 8 -17.14 25.97 19.63
CA LEU A 8 -16.61 26.33 18.31
C LEU A 8 -15.07 26.27 18.32
N PHE A 9 -14.54 25.05 18.32
CA PHE A 9 -13.22 24.76 17.74
C PHE A 9 -13.43 23.96 16.45
N LEU A 10 -14.07 24.63 15.49
CA LEU A 10 -14.07 24.24 14.08
C LEU A 10 -12.73 24.74 13.51
N GLY A 11 -11.74 23.86 13.57
CA GLY A 11 -10.40 24.15 13.13
C GLY A 11 -9.58 22.88 13.16
N LEU A 12 -9.97 21.90 12.32
CA LEU A 12 -9.04 20.91 11.81
C LEU A 12 -7.92 21.69 11.09
N VAL A 13 -6.95 22.17 11.87
CA VAL A 13 -5.62 22.43 11.31
C VAL A 13 -5.20 21.09 10.76
N ALA A 14 -5.21 20.96 9.44
CA ALA A 14 -4.77 19.77 8.72
C ALA A 14 -3.26 19.62 8.92
N LEU A 15 -2.88 19.23 10.15
CA LEU A 15 -1.61 18.60 10.42
C LEU A 15 -1.67 17.32 9.59
N GLY A 16 -0.92 17.29 8.50
CA GLY A 16 -1.13 16.30 7.47
C GLY A 16 -0.90 14.87 7.97
N GLN A 17 -1.63 13.95 7.34
CA GLN A 17 -1.75 12.60 7.84
C GLN A 17 -0.56 11.76 7.38
N GLU A 18 -0.11 10.85 8.23
CA GLU A 18 0.75 9.76 7.81
C GLU A 18 -0.14 8.56 7.46
N VAL A 19 0.03 8.02 6.26
CA VAL A 19 -0.76 6.91 5.75
C VAL A 19 0.14 5.79 5.29
N VAL A 20 -0.10 4.61 5.84
CA VAL A 20 0.54 3.36 5.43
C VAL A 20 -0.54 2.50 4.79
N VAL A 21 -0.41 2.24 3.49
CA VAL A 21 -1.37 1.45 2.71
C VAL A 21 -0.86 0.01 2.63
N TYR A 22 -1.74 -0.93 2.95
CA TYR A 22 -1.52 -2.38 2.89
C TYR A 22 -2.41 -2.98 1.79
N PRO A 23 -2.21 -4.27 1.46
CA PRO A 23 -3.19 -5.03 0.72
C PRO A 23 -4.51 -5.09 1.51
N GLY A 24 -5.55 -4.43 1.01
CA GLY A 24 -6.91 -4.47 1.55
C GLY A 24 -7.28 -3.43 2.63
N PHE A 25 -6.33 -2.71 3.23
CA PHE A 25 -6.62 -1.64 4.20
C PHE A 25 -5.47 -0.63 4.31
N ALA A 26 -5.69 0.45 5.06
CA ALA A 26 -4.64 1.41 5.41
C ALA A 26 -4.60 1.68 6.92
N GLU A 27 -3.42 2.02 7.43
CA GLU A 27 -3.26 2.66 8.74
C GLU A 27 -3.14 4.17 8.53
N VAL A 28 -3.97 4.93 9.22
CA VAL A 28 -3.96 6.40 9.18
C VAL A 28 -3.58 6.92 10.54
N LYS A 29 -2.63 7.86 10.57
CA LYS A 29 -2.22 8.62 11.75
C LYS A 29 -2.47 10.10 11.48
N GLU A 30 -3.43 10.65 12.20
CA GLU A 30 -3.83 12.05 12.09
C GLU A 30 -3.37 12.79 13.36
N PRO A 31 -2.49 13.79 13.24
CA PRO A 31 -2.16 14.64 14.36
C PRO A 31 -3.38 15.49 14.74
N VAL A 32 -3.72 15.51 16.02
CA VAL A 32 -4.86 16.24 16.58
C VAL A 32 -4.43 17.04 17.79
N VAL A 33 -5.13 18.15 18.05
CA VAL A 33 -4.98 18.91 19.30
C VAL A 33 -6.17 18.60 20.18
N LEU A 34 -5.91 17.93 21.30
CA LEU A 34 -6.94 17.45 22.20
C LEU A 34 -7.26 18.50 23.28
N PRO A 35 -8.54 18.80 23.51
CA PRO A 35 -8.96 19.55 24.70
C PRO A 35 -8.71 18.73 25.98
N PRO A 36 -8.85 19.31 27.18
CA PRO A 36 -8.75 18.57 28.42
C PRO A 36 -9.83 17.48 28.53
N SER A 37 -9.43 16.29 28.98
CA SER A 37 -10.28 15.21 29.48
C SER A 37 -11.21 14.48 28.49
N THR A 38 -11.77 15.15 27.49
CA THR A 38 -12.79 14.57 26.63
C THR A 38 -12.81 15.19 25.23
N TRP A 39 -12.91 14.35 24.21
CA TRP A 39 -12.98 14.77 22.81
C TRP A 39 -13.97 13.91 22.04
N VAL A 40 -14.70 14.52 21.10
CA VAL A 40 -15.61 13.82 20.20
C VAL A 40 -15.02 13.82 18.81
N TYR A 41 -14.74 12.63 18.28
CA TYR A 41 -14.36 12.43 16.90
C TYR A 41 -15.62 12.24 16.04
N LEU A 42 -15.86 13.19 15.14
CA LEU A 42 -16.98 13.17 14.19
C LEU A 42 -16.49 12.58 12.87
N ALA A 43 -16.73 11.29 12.67
CA ALA A 43 -16.28 10.55 11.49
C ALA A 43 -17.38 10.33 10.45
N GLY A 44 -18.65 10.51 10.82
CA GLY A 44 -19.78 10.26 9.92
C GLY A 44 -19.73 8.85 9.33
N GLU A 45 -19.96 8.76 8.02
CA GLU A 45 -19.91 7.51 7.25
C GLU A 45 -18.52 6.86 7.25
N ARG A 46 -17.44 7.64 7.47
CA ARG A 46 -16.07 7.10 7.53
C ARG A 46 -15.93 6.07 8.65
N LEU A 47 -16.69 6.22 9.74
CA LEU A 47 -16.61 5.33 10.89
C LEU A 47 -17.02 3.89 10.54
N ALA A 48 -17.93 3.71 9.58
CA ALA A 48 -18.35 2.38 9.12
C ALA A 48 -17.21 1.57 8.49
N ARG A 49 -16.16 2.25 8.02
CA ARG A 49 -14.95 1.66 7.41
C ARG A 49 -13.74 1.67 8.35
N ILE A 50 -13.96 2.00 9.62
CA ILE A 50 -12.96 1.91 10.67
C ILE A 50 -13.34 0.70 11.54
N PRO A 51 -12.58 -0.40 11.50
CA PRO A 51 -12.85 -1.56 12.35
C PRO A 51 -12.89 -1.14 13.82
N GLN A 52 -13.91 -1.60 14.55
CA GLN A 52 -14.03 -1.32 15.98
C GLN A 52 -12.79 -1.83 16.72
N GLY A 53 -12.26 -0.99 17.61
CA GLY A 53 -11.04 -1.31 18.35
C GLY A 53 -9.74 -1.03 17.58
N SER A 54 -9.77 -0.55 16.33
CA SER A 54 -8.57 -0.04 15.66
C SER A 54 -8.25 1.42 15.99
N LEU A 55 -9.29 2.23 16.24
CA LEU A 55 -9.18 3.64 16.60
C LEU A 55 -8.45 3.80 17.94
N ARG A 56 -7.52 4.73 18.07
CA ARG A 56 -6.73 4.97 19.30
C ARG A 56 -6.28 6.43 19.35
N LEU A 57 -6.30 7.02 20.54
CA LEU A 57 -5.55 8.24 20.81
C LEU A 57 -4.18 7.87 21.36
N LEU A 58 -3.13 8.39 20.73
CA LEU A 58 -1.74 8.27 21.19
C LEU A 58 -1.28 9.61 21.78
N GLY A 59 -0.51 9.56 22.87
CA GLY A 59 -0.06 10.76 23.59
C GLY A 59 -0.92 11.14 24.80
N VAL A 60 -2.02 10.43 25.05
CA VAL A 60 -2.88 10.57 26.24
C VAL A 60 -3.21 9.21 26.83
N GLU A 61 -3.59 9.18 28.11
CA GLU A 61 -4.06 7.96 28.78
C GLU A 61 -5.57 7.81 28.54
N GLU A 62 -5.97 6.99 27.56
CA GLU A 62 -7.38 6.72 27.24
C GLU A 62 -8.06 5.96 28.40
N ALA A 63 -9.12 6.53 28.96
CA ALA A 63 -9.90 5.94 30.06
C ALA A 63 -11.16 5.24 29.55
N GLU A 64 -11.85 5.82 28.56
CA GLU A 64 -13.07 5.26 27.99
C GLU A 64 -13.23 5.71 26.53
N ARG A 65 -13.90 4.86 25.75
CA ARG A 65 -14.37 5.20 24.42
C ARG A 65 -15.76 4.67 24.14
N VAL A 66 -16.63 5.54 23.66
CA VAL A 66 -18.04 5.21 23.37
C VAL A 66 -18.36 5.53 21.92
N TYR A 67 -18.82 4.53 21.17
CA TYR A 67 -19.27 4.70 19.78
C TYR A 67 -20.76 5.04 19.77
N GLN A 68 -21.15 6.10 19.06
CA GLN A 68 -22.54 6.54 18.94
C GLN A 68 -22.80 7.00 17.51
N GLY A 69 -23.47 6.16 16.71
CA GLY A 69 -23.71 6.46 15.29
C GLY A 69 -22.40 6.70 14.55
N GLY A 70 -22.29 7.85 13.86
CA GLY A 70 -21.07 8.29 13.16
C GLY A 70 -20.05 9.05 14.02
N ALA A 71 -20.14 8.95 15.36
CA ALA A 71 -19.27 9.67 16.28
C ALA A 71 -18.64 8.74 17.32
N VAL A 72 -17.47 9.14 17.82
CA VAL A 72 -16.78 8.45 18.92
C VAL A 72 -16.40 9.45 20.00
N LEU A 73 -16.92 9.24 21.20
CA LEU A 73 -16.55 9.98 22.40
C LEU A 73 -15.32 9.31 23.04
N PHE A 74 -14.27 10.08 23.26
CA PHE A 74 -13.10 9.67 24.03
C PHE A 74 -13.09 10.38 25.38
N ARG A 75 -12.82 9.64 26.45
CA ARG A 75 -12.44 10.17 27.76
C ARG A 75 -11.00 9.76 28.05
N TYR A 76 -10.17 10.68 28.48
CA TYR A 76 -8.74 10.44 28.70
C TYR A 76 -8.17 11.36 29.79
N ARG A 77 -6.95 11.07 30.24
CA ARG A 77 -6.14 11.97 31.07
C ARG A 77 -5.02 12.55 30.23
N GLY A 78 -4.83 13.86 30.33
CA GLY A 78 -3.90 14.65 29.51
C GLY A 78 -4.62 15.65 28.60
N GLU A 79 -3.82 16.46 27.89
CA GLU A 79 -4.27 17.48 26.94
C GLU A 79 -3.14 17.81 25.94
N GLY A 80 -3.47 18.52 24.86
CA GLY A 80 -2.47 19.03 23.91
C GLY A 80 -2.29 18.16 22.67
N GLN A 81 -1.07 18.11 22.12
CA GLN A 81 -0.79 17.40 20.88
C GLN A 81 -0.88 15.89 21.07
N ALA A 82 -1.66 15.24 20.21
CA ALA A 82 -1.86 13.80 20.21
C ALA A 82 -1.97 13.29 18.76
N VAL A 83 -2.04 11.98 18.61
CA VAL A 83 -2.24 11.34 17.30
C VAL A 83 -3.46 10.42 17.37
N LEU A 84 -4.43 10.67 16.50
CA LEU A 84 -5.50 9.73 16.24
C LEU A 84 -5.00 8.68 15.24
N ARG A 85 -4.88 7.44 15.69
CA ARG A 85 -4.47 6.30 14.87
C ARG A 85 -5.66 5.38 14.64
N TYR A 86 -5.86 4.90 13.42
CA TYR A 86 -6.86 3.86 13.13
C TYR A 86 -6.53 3.08 11.87
N LEU A 87 -7.18 1.93 11.74
CA LEU A 87 -7.22 1.19 10.48
C LEU A 87 -8.43 1.64 9.66
N TYR A 88 -8.25 1.72 8.36
CA TYR A 88 -9.25 2.19 7.42
C TYR A 88 -9.37 1.21 6.26
N THR A 89 -10.51 0.52 6.17
CA THR A 89 -10.79 -0.46 5.10
C THR A 89 -11.28 0.20 3.81
N GLY A 90 -11.54 1.52 3.84
CA GLY A 90 -11.88 2.29 2.65
C GLY A 90 -10.67 2.62 1.77
N LEU A 91 -9.45 2.34 2.19
CA LEU A 91 -8.24 2.58 1.39
C LEU A 91 -7.43 1.30 1.31
N SER A 92 -7.09 0.86 0.10
CA SER A 92 -6.22 -0.28 -0.15
C SER A 92 -5.23 0.01 -1.27
N GLY A 93 -4.15 -0.77 -1.35
CA GLY A 93 -3.12 -0.56 -2.36
C GLY A 93 -2.47 -1.85 -2.81
N GLU A 94 -1.99 -1.83 -4.05
CA GLU A 94 -1.19 -2.88 -4.66
C GLU A 94 -0.10 -2.28 -5.55
N VAL A 95 0.89 -3.11 -5.90
CA VAL A 95 1.93 -2.75 -6.86
C VAL A 95 1.72 -3.50 -8.17
N PHE A 96 1.98 -2.83 -9.27
CA PHE A 96 2.13 -3.44 -10.58
C PHE A 96 3.29 -2.79 -11.32
N TYR A 97 3.70 -3.39 -12.42
CA TYR A 97 4.88 -3.01 -13.17
C TYR A 97 4.56 -2.89 -14.65
N THR A 98 5.19 -1.93 -15.32
CA THR A 98 5.23 -1.87 -16.78
C THR A 98 6.67 -2.00 -17.25
N LEU A 99 6.89 -2.82 -18.28
CA LEU A 99 8.15 -2.96 -18.99
C LEU A 99 7.94 -2.51 -20.42
N GLU A 100 8.43 -1.31 -20.73
CA GLU A 100 8.17 -0.62 -21.99
C GLU A 100 9.48 -0.36 -22.73
N GLY A 101 9.55 -0.66 -24.02
CA GLY A 101 10.76 -0.37 -24.79
C GLY A 101 10.63 -0.70 -26.28
N GLY A 102 11.69 -0.41 -27.03
CA GLY A 102 11.83 -0.87 -28.41
C GLY A 102 12.64 -2.16 -28.51
N PRO A 103 12.83 -2.69 -29.73
CA PRO A 103 13.67 -3.88 -29.98
C PRO A 103 15.16 -3.65 -29.64
N LEU A 104 15.56 -2.41 -29.41
CA LEU A 104 16.89 -2.04 -28.94
C LEU A 104 16.83 -1.78 -27.42
N SER A 105 17.47 -2.64 -26.64
CA SER A 105 17.70 -2.45 -25.20
C SER A 105 18.48 -1.15 -24.92
N PRO A 106 18.24 -0.46 -23.79
CA PRO A 106 17.46 -0.90 -22.63
C PRO A 106 15.95 -0.60 -22.70
N MET A 107 15.15 -1.48 -22.09
CA MET A 107 13.73 -1.26 -21.80
C MET A 107 13.56 -0.50 -20.47
N ARG A 108 12.43 0.17 -20.29
CA ARG A 108 12.06 0.94 -19.11
C ARG A 108 11.14 0.12 -18.23
N LEU A 109 11.63 -0.25 -17.05
CA LEU A 109 10.81 -0.84 -16.00
C LEU A 109 10.27 0.30 -15.11
N THR A 110 8.95 0.37 -14.95
CA THR A 110 8.28 1.32 -14.06
C THR A 110 7.47 0.56 -13.02
N ALA A 111 7.64 0.88 -11.74
CA ALA A 111 6.78 0.40 -10.68
C ALA A 111 5.67 1.41 -10.40
N TRP A 112 4.44 0.90 -10.31
CA TRP A 112 3.22 1.66 -10.15
C TRP A 112 2.49 1.23 -8.88
N ALA A 113 2.07 2.20 -8.09
CA ALA A 113 1.18 1.99 -6.96
C ALA A 113 -0.24 2.21 -7.44
N ARG A 114 -1.10 1.20 -7.33
CA ARG A 114 -2.55 1.34 -7.54
C ARG A 114 -3.22 1.44 -6.19
N LEU A 115 -3.79 2.60 -5.90
CA LEU A 115 -4.51 2.87 -4.65
C LEU A 115 -6.00 2.97 -4.94
N ARG A 116 -6.82 2.23 -4.19
CA ARG A 116 -8.28 2.32 -4.26
C ARG A 116 -8.80 2.97 -2.98
N LEU A 117 -9.47 4.10 -3.14
CA LEU A 117 -10.09 4.85 -2.05
C LEU A 117 -11.62 4.88 -2.23
N GLU A 118 -12.33 4.50 -1.18
CA GLU A 118 -13.78 4.60 -1.07
C GLU A 118 -14.12 5.57 0.06
N GLY A 119 -15.11 6.44 -0.13
CA GLY A 119 -15.54 7.42 0.87
C GLY A 119 -15.01 8.81 0.58
N GLU A 120 -14.39 9.46 1.57
CA GLU A 120 -13.95 10.85 1.49
C GLU A 120 -12.49 10.96 1.04
N ALA A 121 -12.14 12.12 0.46
CA ALA A 121 -10.77 12.41 0.08
C ALA A 121 -9.85 12.43 1.30
N LEU A 122 -8.63 11.91 1.13
CA LEU A 122 -7.64 11.78 2.20
C LEU A 122 -6.39 12.59 1.86
N GLU A 123 -5.84 13.35 2.80
CA GLU A 123 -4.60 14.11 2.60
C GLU A 123 -3.40 13.44 3.30
N ALA A 124 -2.61 12.71 2.53
CA ALA A 124 -1.43 12.00 3.03
C ALA A 124 -0.18 12.85 2.78
N LYS A 125 0.41 13.44 3.82
CA LYS A 125 1.72 14.11 3.71
C LYS A 125 2.86 13.12 3.62
N ARG A 126 2.72 11.99 4.32
CA ARG A 126 3.59 10.83 4.19
C ARG A 126 2.75 9.65 3.75
N LEU A 127 3.12 9.06 2.62
CA LEU A 127 2.41 7.92 2.05
C LEU A 127 3.40 6.78 1.88
N THR A 128 3.11 5.65 2.51
CA THR A 128 3.90 4.42 2.40
C THR A 128 3.02 3.34 1.83
N LEU A 129 3.51 2.60 0.83
CA LEU A 129 2.88 1.39 0.34
C LEU A 129 3.65 0.19 0.88
N LEU A 130 2.92 -0.74 1.49
CA LEU A 130 3.39 -2.08 1.83
C LEU A 130 2.74 -3.05 0.83
N ALA A 131 3.56 -3.79 0.10
CA ALA A 131 3.11 -4.74 -0.92
C ALA A 131 3.69 -6.14 -0.67
N GLY A 132 2.98 -7.17 -1.11
CA GLY A 132 3.40 -8.58 -0.96
C GLY A 132 2.46 -9.40 -0.08
N GLU A 133 2.79 -10.67 0.06
CA GLU A 133 2.00 -11.64 0.82
C GLU A 133 2.57 -11.76 2.23
N ALA A 134 1.80 -11.35 3.24
CA ALA A 134 2.09 -11.68 4.62
C ALA A 134 1.81 -13.18 4.82
N SER A 135 2.83 -14.04 4.70
CA SER A 135 2.70 -15.46 5.02
C SER A 135 2.41 -15.64 6.51
N LEU A 136 1.11 -15.78 6.84
CA LEU A 136 0.62 -16.05 8.20
C LEU A 136 0.98 -17.46 8.72
N LEU A 137 1.53 -18.33 7.87
CA LEU A 137 1.86 -19.72 8.22
C LEU A 137 3.11 -19.86 9.13
N GLU A 138 3.98 -18.86 9.19
CA GLU A 138 5.13 -18.84 10.13
C GLU A 138 4.89 -17.97 11.38
N ALA A 139 3.93 -17.04 11.33
CA ALA A 139 3.64 -16.12 12.42
C ALA A 139 2.52 -16.64 13.33
N ARG A 140 2.84 -17.61 14.21
CA ARG A 140 1.98 -17.99 15.34
C ARG A 140 1.91 -16.88 16.39
N ALA A 141 1.18 -15.79 16.13
CA ALA A 141 0.44 -14.96 17.09
C ALA A 141 0.18 -13.54 16.53
N PRO A 142 -1.04 -12.99 16.67
CA PRO A 142 -1.37 -11.60 16.28
C PRO A 142 -0.52 -10.53 16.99
N GLN A 143 0.01 -10.84 18.17
CA GLN A 143 0.87 -9.95 18.96
C GLN A 143 2.30 -9.84 18.41
N ALA A 144 2.78 -10.84 17.64
CA ALA A 144 4.10 -10.81 17.01
C ALA A 144 4.15 -9.86 15.82
N ALA A 145 3.08 -9.82 15.00
CA ALA A 145 2.93 -8.88 13.90
C ALA A 145 2.96 -7.41 14.38
N LEU A 146 2.39 -7.13 15.56
CA LEU A 146 2.39 -5.79 16.14
C LEU A 146 3.75 -5.39 16.76
N ARG A 147 4.53 -6.33 17.29
CA ARG A 147 5.90 -6.08 17.79
C ARG A 147 6.91 -5.93 16.65
N ALA A 148 6.75 -6.68 15.56
CA ALA A 148 7.59 -6.59 14.36
C ALA A 148 7.53 -5.24 13.63
N LEU A 149 6.40 -4.52 13.75
CA LEU A 149 6.23 -3.16 13.23
C LEU A 149 7.18 -2.11 13.86
N GLY A 150 7.75 -2.41 15.05
CA GLY A 150 8.68 -1.52 15.75
C GLY A 150 10.14 -1.62 15.31
N GLU A 151 10.54 -2.71 14.64
CA GLU A 151 11.93 -3.02 14.28
C GLU A 151 12.10 -3.30 12.78
N ALA A 152 11.54 -2.42 11.95
CA ALA A 152 11.80 -2.46 10.51
C ALA A 152 13.21 -1.91 10.22
N SER A 153 14.21 -2.80 10.27
CA SER A 153 15.51 -2.60 9.63
C SER A 153 15.32 -2.43 8.10
N PRO A 154 16.22 -1.74 7.37
CA PRO A 154 16.16 -1.70 5.92
C PRO A 154 16.54 -3.08 5.37
N GLY A 155 15.53 -3.86 4.97
CA GLY A 155 15.65 -5.24 4.54
C GLY A 155 14.51 -6.07 5.12
N SER A 156 13.41 -6.18 4.37
CA SER A 156 12.10 -6.65 4.83
C SER A 156 12.12 -8.01 5.57
N PRO A 157 11.65 -8.10 6.82
CA PRO A 157 11.62 -9.36 7.57
C PRO A 157 10.44 -10.31 7.29
N PHE A 158 9.47 -9.97 6.41
CA PHE A 158 8.19 -10.74 6.32
C PHE A 158 7.59 -10.86 4.91
N GLY A 159 8.37 -10.76 3.83
CA GLY A 159 7.82 -10.80 2.46
C GLY A 159 6.97 -9.56 2.09
N LEU A 160 7.00 -8.53 2.95
CA LEU A 160 6.34 -7.24 2.74
C LEU A 160 7.34 -6.19 2.29
N PHE A 161 7.20 -5.73 1.07
CA PHE A 161 8.05 -4.72 0.46
C PHE A 161 7.53 -3.33 0.84
N ARG A 162 8.42 -2.45 1.29
CA ARG A 162 8.10 -1.09 1.70
C ARG A 162 8.54 -0.10 0.64
N TYR A 163 7.60 0.71 0.18
CA TYR A 163 7.83 1.78 -0.78
C TYR A 163 7.34 3.10 -0.23
N GLU A 164 8.19 4.12 -0.28
CA GLU A 164 7.79 5.48 0.05
C GLU A 164 7.23 6.15 -1.20
N LEU A 165 6.00 6.65 -1.10
CA LEU A 165 5.30 7.32 -2.19
C LEU A 165 5.29 8.84 -1.94
N PRO A 166 5.25 9.66 -3.01
CA PRO A 166 5.08 11.10 -2.86
C PRO A 166 3.79 11.45 -2.12
N GLY A 167 3.89 12.31 -1.10
CA GLY A 167 2.73 12.82 -0.37
C GLY A 167 1.74 13.52 -1.31
N ARG A 168 0.45 13.28 -1.12
CA ARG A 168 -0.63 13.82 -1.96
C ARG A 168 -2.00 13.72 -1.32
N LYS A 169 -2.95 14.45 -1.91
CA LYS A 169 -4.37 14.23 -1.70
C LYS A 169 -4.86 13.08 -2.57
N LEU A 170 -5.42 12.05 -1.94
CA LEU A 170 -6.08 10.93 -2.58
C LEU A 170 -7.57 11.26 -2.73
N LEU A 171 -8.09 11.06 -3.94
CA LEU A 171 -9.51 11.24 -4.25
C LEU A 171 -10.20 9.88 -4.29
N PRO A 172 -11.52 9.82 -4.02
CA PRO A 172 -12.28 8.57 -4.16
C PRO A 172 -12.18 8.00 -5.58
N GLY A 173 -12.01 6.68 -5.68
CA GLY A 173 -11.76 5.97 -6.93
C GLY A 173 -10.41 5.24 -6.93
N THR A 174 -9.90 4.95 -8.12
CA THR A 174 -8.58 4.32 -8.32
C THR A 174 -7.57 5.38 -8.75
N THR A 175 -6.45 5.46 -8.03
CA THR A 175 -5.32 6.32 -8.35
C THR A 175 -4.10 5.45 -8.64
N GLU A 176 -3.51 5.60 -9.82
CA GLU A 176 -2.26 4.95 -10.19
C GLU A 176 -1.10 5.96 -10.16
N ILE A 177 0.01 5.58 -9.54
CA ILE A 177 1.14 6.48 -9.27
C ILE A 177 2.43 5.77 -9.68
N PRO A 178 3.18 6.28 -10.68
CA PRO A 178 4.52 5.78 -10.93
C PRO A 178 5.44 6.30 -9.82
N PHE A 179 6.24 5.41 -9.21
CA PHE A 179 7.05 5.78 -8.05
C PHE A 179 8.50 5.29 -8.09
N LEU A 180 8.81 4.24 -8.87
CA LEU A 180 10.18 3.85 -9.20
C LEU A 180 10.31 3.60 -10.69
N GLN A 181 11.49 3.90 -11.23
CA GLN A 181 11.76 3.71 -12.64
C GLN A 181 13.23 3.39 -12.85
N ALA A 182 13.52 2.43 -13.72
CA ALA A 182 14.87 2.05 -14.08
C ALA A 182 14.96 1.55 -15.53
N ALA A 183 16.13 1.74 -16.14
CA ALA A 183 16.46 1.11 -17.40
C ALA A 183 16.99 -0.30 -17.13
N VAL A 184 16.41 -1.30 -17.79
CA VAL A 184 16.81 -2.71 -17.70
C VAL A 184 17.11 -3.24 -19.10
N ALA A 185 18.07 -4.16 -19.20
CA ALA A 185 18.37 -4.87 -20.45
C ALA A 185 17.91 -6.33 -20.30
N PRO A 186 16.63 -6.62 -20.58
CA PRO A 186 16.11 -7.95 -20.34
C PRO A 186 16.56 -8.94 -21.42
N GLU A 187 16.92 -10.14 -20.99
CA GLU A 187 17.14 -11.28 -21.85
C GLU A 187 15.79 -11.90 -22.22
N ARG A 188 15.50 -12.03 -23.52
CA ARG A 188 14.30 -12.74 -23.98
C ARG A 188 14.52 -14.25 -23.84
N LEU A 189 13.57 -14.90 -23.18
CA LEU A 189 13.56 -16.35 -22.97
C LEU A 189 12.48 -16.99 -23.84
N LEU A 190 12.79 -18.18 -24.35
CA LEU A 190 11.83 -19.08 -24.98
C LEU A 190 11.87 -20.41 -24.22
N ARG A 191 10.69 -20.90 -23.82
CA ARG A 191 10.55 -22.17 -23.11
C ARG A 191 9.61 -23.09 -23.87
N TYR A 192 10.02 -24.34 -24.04
CA TYR A 192 9.17 -25.39 -24.57
C TYR A 192 9.15 -26.55 -23.57
N GLN A 193 7.98 -26.85 -23.02
CA GLN A 193 7.80 -27.96 -22.09
C GLN A 193 6.66 -28.85 -22.58
N ALA A 194 7.02 -29.97 -23.20
CA ALA A 194 6.07 -30.99 -23.63
C ALA A 194 6.76 -32.35 -23.72
N PRO A 195 6.00 -33.47 -23.73
CA PRO A 195 6.51 -34.76 -24.18
C PRO A 195 7.08 -34.66 -25.60
N PHE A 196 7.82 -35.69 -26.02
CA PHE A 196 8.29 -35.80 -27.39
C PHE A 196 7.11 -35.69 -28.39
N ARG A 197 7.25 -34.83 -29.40
CA ARG A 197 6.26 -34.58 -30.45
C ARG A 197 6.96 -34.33 -31.79
N THR A 198 6.28 -34.60 -32.89
CA THR A 198 6.77 -34.39 -34.28
C THR A 198 5.98 -33.31 -35.02
N ASP A 199 5.20 -32.50 -34.29
CA ASP A 199 4.44 -31.39 -34.85
C ASP A 199 5.38 -30.37 -35.51
N ARG A 200 4.98 -29.82 -36.65
CA ARG A 200 5.77 -28.80 -37.38
C ARG A 200 5.87 -27.46 -36.62
N LEU A 201 4.99 -27.22 -35.66
CA LEU A 201 4.90 -26.00 -34.86
C LEU A 201 4.96 -26.37 -33.38
N LEU A 202 5.87 -25.73 -32.65
CA LEU A 202 6.03 -25.92 -31.20
C LEU A 202 5.39 -24.75 -30.46
N PRO A 203 4.45 -24.99 -29.53
CA PRO A 203 3.88 -23.94 -28.69
C PRO A 203 4.89 -23.49 -27.64
N VAL A 204 5.81 -22.63 -28.03
CA VAL A 204 6.80 -22.03 -27.13
C VAL A 204 6.15 -20.98 -26.24
N GLU A 205 6.67 -20.83 -25.02
CA GLU A 205 6.34 -19.74 -24.12
C GLU A 205 7.43 -18.68 -24.20
N ARG A 206 7.01 -17.41 -24.16
CA ARG A 206 7.89 -16.25 -24.11
C ARG A 206 8.05 -15.77 -22.68
N GLY A 207 9.28 -15.46 -22.31
CA GLY A 207 9.59 -14.84 -21.03
C GLY A 207 10.65 -13.77 -21.14
N TYR A 208 10.85 -13.05 -20.04
CA TYR A 208 11.92 -12.07 -19.88
C TYR A 208 12.67 -12.37 -18.59
N ARG A 209 13.98 -12.15 -18.64
CA ARG A 209 14.87 -12.23 -17.47
C ARG A 209 15.69 -10.97 -17.35
N PHE A 210 15.76 -10.40 -16.15
CA PHE A 210 16.59 -9.24 -15.87
C PHE A 210 16.96 -9.17 -14.39
N PRO A 211 18.07 -8.50 -14.03
CA PRO A 211 18.36 -8.16 -12.64
C PRO A 211 17.35 -7.12 -12.13
N ALA A 212 16.83 -7.31 -10.92
CA ALA A 212 15.93 -6.38 -10.26
C ALA A 212 16.66 -5.07 -9.91
N PRO A 213 16.29 -3.93 -10.50
CA PRO A 213 16.97 -2.65 -10.25
C PRO A 213 16.59 -2.00 -8.92
N PHE A 214 15.57 -2.54 -8.25
CA PHE A 214 15.07 -2.19 -6.93
C PHE A 214 14.29 -3.41 -6.40
N PRO A 215 13.93 -3.47 -5.10
CA PRO A 215 13.13 -4.57 -4.58
C PRO A 215 11.78 -4.68 -5.31
N LEU A 216 11.52 -5.82 -5.94
CA LEU A 216 10.28 -6.13 -6.66
C LEU A 216 9.36 -6.93 -5.76
N ALA A 217 8.26 -6.34 -5.28
CA ALA A 217 7.20 -7.09 -4.62
C ALA A 217 6.37 -7.90 -5.61
N PRO A 218 5.68 -8.95 -5.15
CA PRO A 218 4.67 -9.65 -5.94
C PRO A 218 3.66 -8.67 -6.54
N GLY A 219 3.40 -8.80 -7.84
CA GLY A 219 2.48 -7.93 -8.57
C GLY A 219 2.26 -8.43 -10.00
N THR A 220 1.59 -7.63 -10.84
CA THR A 220 1.47 -7.93 -12.28
C THR A 220 2.52 -7.15 -13.05
N LEU A 221 3.22 -7.79 -13.99
CA LEU A 221 4.04 -7.14 -14.99
C LEU A 221 3.29 -7.09 -16.31
N GLU A 222 3.12 -5.89 -16.86
CA GLU A 222 2.73 -5.65 -18.24
C GLU A 222 3.96 -5.41 -19.10
N VAL A 223 4.01 -6.03 -20.27
CA VAL A 223 5.11 -5.85 -21.22
C VAL A 223 4.60 -5.28 -22.54
N THR A 224 5.21 -4.17 -22.96
CA THR A 224 4.92 -3.48 -24.21
C THR A 224 6.22 -3.26 -24.98
N GLU A 225 6.28 -3.72 -26.23
CA GLU A 225 7.45 -3.59 -27.10
C GLU A 225 7.07 -2.89 -28.41
N ALA A 226 7.84 -1.88 -28.81
CA ALA A 226 7.57 -1.06 -30.00
C ALA A 226 6.13 -0.50 -30.06
N GLY A 227 5.51 -0.25 -28.91
CA GLY A 227 4.13 0.23 -28.80
C GLY A 227 3.06 -0.87 -28.87
N PHE A 228 3.44 -2.15 -28.94
CA PHE A 228 2.52 -3.28 -28.95
C PHE A 228 2.52 -3.98 -27.59
N PHE A 229 1.32 -4.21 -27.05
CA PHE A 229 1.13 -5.04 -25.87
C PHE A 229 1.53 -6.49 -26.19
N LEU A 230 2.52 -7.01 -25.47
CA LEU A 230 3.01 -8.37 -25.63
C LEU A 230 2.39 -9.34 -24.61
N GLY A 231 1.89 -8.84 -23.49
CA GLY A 231 1.25 -9.69 -22.49
C GLY A 231 1.41 -9.18 -21.07
N GLN A 232 0.78 -9.92 -20.16
CA GLN A 232 0.87 -9.70 -18.72
C GLN A 232 1.18 -11.02 -18.02
N ALA A 233 1.92 -10.94 -16.92
CA ALA A 233 2.28 -12.10 -16.12
C ALA A 233 2.54 -11.71 -14.66
N PRO A 234 2.47 -12.68 -13.73
CA PRO A 234 2.85 -12.43 -12.35
C PRO A 234 4.35 -12.13 -12.25
N MET A 235 4.68 -11.03 -11.57
CA MET A 235 6.03 -10.68 -11.13
C MET A 235 6.28 -11.39 -9.79
N PRO A 236 7.30 -12.26 -9.68
CA PRO A 236 7.65 -12.88 -8.41
C PRO A 236 8.29 -11.85 -7.46
N PRO A 237 8.29 -12.10 -6.13
CA PRO A 237 9.09 -11.32 -5.21
C PRO A 237 10.58 -11.47 -5.58
N THR A 238 11.29 -10.37 -5.78
CA THR A 238 12.72 -10.40 -6.11
C THR A 238 13.47 -9.28 -5.38
N PRO A 239 14.43 -9.61 -4.50
CA PRO A 239 15.33 -8.63 -3.90
C PRO A 239 16.12 -7.83 -4.94
N GLU A 240 16.56 -6.64 -4.56
CA GLU A 240 17.40 -5.81 -5.43
C GLU A 240 18.70 -6.54 -5.81
N GLY A 241 19.09 -6.45 -7.09
CA GLY A 241 20.28 -7.08 -7.64
C GLY A 241 20.10 -8.56 -8.03
N GLU A 242 19.07 -9.24 -7.52
CA GLU A 242 18.77 -10.63 -7.89
C GLU A 242 18.08 -10.71 -9.26
N ARG A 243 18.15 -11.88 -9.90
CA ARG A 243 17.53 -12.10 -11.21
C ARG A 243 16.05 -12.48 -11.05
N THR A 244 15.18 -11.76 -11.75
CA THR A 244 13.77 -12.13 -11.89
C THR A 244 13.51 -12.76 -13.26
N GLU A 245 12.60 -13.71 -13.31
CA GLU A 245 12.13 -14.34 -14.54
C GLU A 245 10.59 -14.26 -14.60
N VAL A 246 10.06 -13.76 -15.71
CA VAL A 246 8.63 -13.57 -15.92
C VAL A 246 8.22 -14.21 -17.24
N TRP A 247 7.16 -15.03 -17.21
CA TRP A 247 6.67 -15.78 -18.36
C TRP A 247 5.31 -15.25 -18.81
N LEU A 248 5.25 -14.68 -20.01
CA LEU A 248 4.04 -14.04 -20.59
C LEU A 248 3.04 -15.04 -21.19
N GLY A 249 3.37 -16.33 -21.16
CA GLY A 249 2.60 -17.37 -21.84
C GLY A 249 3.08 -17.60 -23.27
N ARG A 250 2.18 -18.10 -24.12
CA ARG A 250 2.52 -18.61 -25.46
C ARG A 250 3.02 -17.49 -26.40
N ASP A 251 4.14 -17.75 -27.08
CA ASP A 251 4.56 -17.02 -28.27
C ASP A 251 3.75 -17.59 -29.44
N LEU A 252 2.89 -16.76 -30.06
CA LEU A 252 2.05 -17.16 -31.20
C LEU A 252 2.81 -17.04 -32.53
#